data_AF-A0A2G0CD01-F1
#
_entry.id   AF-A0A2G0CD01-F1
#
_cell.length_a   1.000
_cell.length_b   1.000
_cell.length_c   1.000
_cell.angle_alpha   90.00
_cell.angle_beta   90.00
_cell.angle_gamma   90.00
#
_symmetry.space_group_name_H-M   'P 1'
#
loop_
_entity.id
_entity.type
_entity.pdbx_description
1 polymer ?
#
loop_
_entity_poly.entity_id
_entity_poly.type
_entity_poly.pdbx_seq_one_letter_code
_entity_poly.pdbx_strand_id
1 'polypeptide(L)'
;MPRHYSQLYRELRAVDPTDYHRIIRMYEAREQEIGRLDVEENFELTVHYVDALFETGAYRQHQLMVDLVIHASIRHDIRYVPGREEEVYEYQLFRKAASAFRIQEYATAEHVLRELIRMQPQREVYVRFLRATLFRQQVPILQFGRASCILCMLLTALIVTINLLIVNNFYPEYAEVATRLSFYVFAGGMLSLFGAYAYAYYLTYREATKFRSAQINKRLH
;
A
#
# COMPACT_ATOMS: atom_id res chain seq x y z
N MET A 1 10.25 37.35 -20.71
CA MET A 1 9.47 38.42 -20.03
C MET A 1 9.45 38.10 -18.55
N PRO A 2 9.70 39.06 -17.64
CA PRO A 2 9.63 38.81 -16.21
C PRO A 2 8.18 38.47 -15.84
N ARG A 3 7.94 37.23 -15.37
CA ARG A 3 6.62 36.80 -14.89
C ARG A 3 6.32 37.54 -13.59
N HIS A 4 5.31 38.40 -13.60
CA HIS A 4 4.82 39.06 -12.40
C HIS A 4 4.00 38.06 -11.60
N TYR A 5 4.64 37.43 -10.62
CA TYR A 5 3.96 36.52 -9.72
C TYR A 5 3.00 37.26 -8.78
N SER A 6 1.83 36.67 -8.54
CA SER A 6 0.88 37.19 -7.56
C SER A 6 1.53 37.35 -6.19
N GLN A 7 1.12 38.36 -5.43
CA GLN A 7 1.63 38.58 -4.07
C GLN A 7 1.35 37.36 -3.17
N LEU A 8 0.17 36.76 -3.32
CA LEU A 8 -0.24 35.57 -2.59
C LEU A 8 0.70 34.38 -2.85
N TYR A 9 1.05 34.16 -4.12
CA TYR A 9 1.97 33.09 -4.51
C TYR A 9 3.36 33.30 -3.90
N ARG A 10 3.88 34.54 -3.91
CA ARG A 10 5.18 34.85 -3.31
C ARG A 10 5.20 34.64 -1.80
N GLU A 11 4.13 35.01 -1.10
CA GLU A 11 4.00 34.80 0.35
C GLU A 11 3.98 33.31 0.73
N LEU A 12 3.25 32.49 -0.04
CA LEU A 12 3.17 31.04 0.18
C LEU A 12 4.49 30.33 -0.19
N ARG A 13 5.14 30.77 -1.27
CA ARG A 13 6.42 30.20 -1.72
C ARG A 13 7.61 30.59 -0.83
N ALA A 14 7.49 31.69 -0.09
CA ALA A 14 8.50 32.11 0.89
C ALA A 14 8.50 31.25 2.16
N VAL A 15 7.47 30.41 2.36
CA VAL A 15 7.46 29.44 3.46
C VAL A 15 8.54 28.39 3.22
N ASP A 16 9.20 27.97 4.30
CA ASP A 16 10.14 26.85 4.24
C ASP A 16 9.46 25.61 3.63
N PRO A 17 10.00 25.03 2.54
CA PRO A 17 9.44 23.83 1.92
C PRO A 17 9.30 22.62 2.86
N THR A 18 9.98 22.64 4.01
CA THR A 18 9.93 21.58 5.02
C THR A 18 8.92 21.82 6.14
N ASP A 19 8.36 23.04 6.27
CA ASP A 19 7.31 23.36 7.25
C ASP A 19 5.93 22.98 6.72
N TYR A 20 5.70 21.67 6.62
CA TYR A 20 4.49 21.09 6.05
C TYR A 20 3.20 21.56 6.75
N HIS A 21 3.23 21.69 8.08
CA HIS A 21 2.06 22.16 8.84
C HIS A 21 1.70 23.61 8.53
N ARG A 22 2.70 24.48 8.31
CA ARG A 22 2.44 25.85 7.90
C ARG A 22 1.94 25.94 6.47
N ILE A 23 2.49 25.15 5.55
CA ILE A 23 2.02 25.06 4.17
C ILE A 23 0.52 24.68 4.14
N ILE A 24 0.15 23.62 4.87
CA ILE A 24 -1.25 23.18 4.97
C ILE A 24 -2.16 24.30 5.50
N ARG A 25 -1.81 24.89 6.65
CA ARG A 25 -2.63 25.95 7.25
C ARG A 25 -2.79 27.17 6.35
N MET A 26 -1.71 27.60 5.70
CA MET A 26 -1.77 28.77 4.82
C MET A 26 -2.54 28.50 3.54
N TYR A 27 -2.44 27.29 2.99
CA TYR A 27 -3.21 26.88 1.82
C TYR A 27 -4.70 26.82 2.16
N GLU A 28 -5.09 26.10 3.22
CA GLU A 28 -6.49 25.95 3.65
C GLU A 28 -7.14 27.29 4.01
N ALA A 29 -6.39 28.20 4.66
CA ALA A 29 -6.90 29.52 5.03
C ALA A 29 -7.20 30.43 3.81
N ARG A 30 -6.60 30.15 2.65
CA ARG A 30 -6.68 31.00 1.45
C ARG A 30 -7.07 30.23 0.19
N GLU A 31 -7.70 29.06 0.34
CA GLU A 31 -8.02 28.14 -0.76
C GLU A 31 -8.81 28.84 -1.89
N GLN A 32 -9.80 29.66 -1.53
CA GLN A 32 -10.62 30.41 -2.50
C GLN A 32 -9.81 31.43 -3.30
N GLU A 33 -8.81 32.05 -2.69
CA GLU A 33 -7.95 33.03 -3.34
C GLU A 33 -6.92 32.32 -4.25
N ILE A 34 -6.39 31.19 -3.79
CA ILE A 34 -5.48 30.33 -4.56
C ILE A 34 -6.16 29.81 -5.82
N GLY A 35 -7.44 29.42 -5.73
CA GLY A 35 -8.23 28.98 -6.87
C GLY A 35 -8.47 30.05 -7.95
N ARG A 36 -8.20 31.33 -7.66
CA ARG A 36 -8.30 32.45 -8.61
C ARG A 36 -6.96 32.85 -9.22
N LEU A 37 -5.86 32.24 -8.76
CA LEU A 37 -4.53 32.47 -9.34
C LEU A 37 -4.44 31.94 -10.76
N ASP A 38 -3.38 32.34 -11.45
CA ASP A 38 -3.07 31.74 -12.74
C ASP A 38 -2.88 30.22 -12.62
N VAL A 39 -3.15 29.50 -13.70
CA VAL A 39 -3.15 28.04 -13.73
C VAL A 39 -1.83 27.46 -13.23
N GLU A 40 -0.70 28.01 -13.68
CA GLU A 40 0.63 27.54 -13.28
C GLU A 40 0.91 27.80 -11.79
N GLU A 41 0.55 28.97 -11.28
CA GLU A 41 0.76 29.36 -9.87
C GLU A 41 -0.10 28.50 -8.93
N ASN A 42 -1.39 28.34 -9.27
CA ASN A 42 -2.31 27.49 -8.52
C ASN A 42 -1.83 26.03 -8.53
N PHE A 43 -1.37 25.53 -9.69
CA PHE A 43 -0.87 24.17 -9.81
C PHE A 43 0.35 23.92 -8.91
N GLU A 44 1.35 24.80 -8.94
CA GLU A 44 2.54 24.67 -8.10
C GLU A 44 2.20 24.68 -6.61
N LEU A 45 1.35 25.61 -6.17
CA LEU A 45 0.92 25.66 -4.77
C LEU A 45 0.14 24.42 -4.36
N THR A 46 -0.73 23.91 -5.23
CA THR A 46 -1.52 22.72 -4.97
C THR A 46 -0.64 21.46 -4.91
N VAL A 47 0.40 21.38 -5.73
CA VAL A 47 1.42 20.31 -5.65
C VAL A 47 2.09 20.34 -4.27
N HIS A 48 2.59 21.49 -3.84
CA HIS A 48 3.24 21.62 -2.52
C HIS A 48 2.29 21.29 -1.36
N TYR A 49 1.02 21.68 -1.48
CA TYR A 49 0.01 21.35 -0.49
C TYR A 49 -0.26 19.85 -0.41
N VAL A 50 -0.50 19.18 -1.54
CA VAL A 50 -0.70 17.73 -1.58
C VAL A 50 0.52 17.01 -1.04
N ASP A 51 1.72 17.48 -1.35
CA ASP A 51 2.94 16.91 -0.81
C ASP A 51 3.05 17.05 0.71
N ALA A 52 2.72 18.22 1.25
CA ALA A 52 2.66 18.44 2.69
C ALA A 52 1.64 17.52 3.38
N LEU A 53 0.46 17.31 2.78
CA LEU A 53 -0.52 16.34 3.27
C LEU A 53 0.02 14.91 3.31
N PHE A 54 0.81 14.52 2.30
CA PHE A 54 1.45 13.20 2.26
C PHE A 54 2.47 13.04 3.39
N GLU A 55 3.38 14.02 3.56
CA GLU A 55 4.47 13.97 4.54
C GLU A 55 3.95 14.03 5.98
N THR A 56 2.88 14.78 6.23
CA THR A 56 2.24 14.85 7.56
C THR A 56 1.35 13.64 7.87
N GLY A 57 1.15 12.73 6.91
CA GLY A 57 0.35 11.53 7.08
C GLY A 57 -1.16 11.75 6.97
N ALA A 58 -1.61 12.90 6.47
CA ALA A 58 -3.01 13.22 6.20
C ALA A 58 -3.53 12.52 4.92
N TYR A 59 -3.35 11.19 4.84
CA TYR A 59 -3.53 10.39 3.62
C TYR A 59 -4.96 10.44 3.05
N ARG A 60 -5.99 10.61 3.90
CA ARG A 60 -7.38 10.76 3.43
C ARG A 60 -7.59 12.07 2.66
N GLN A 61 -7.11 13.19 3.19
CA GLN A 61 -7.17 14.49 2.52
C GLN A 61 -6.29 14.49 1.27
N HIS A 62 -5.09 13.92 1.36
CA HIS A 62 -4.23 13.72 0.20
C HIS A 62 -4.97 12.98 -0.93
N GLN A 63 -5.67 11.89 -0.62
CA GLN A 63 -6.37 11.07 -1.62
C GLN A 63 -7.48 11.86 -2.35
N LEU A 64 -8.12 12.81 -1.67
CA LEU A 64 -9.13 13.69 -2.27
C LEU A 64 -8.50 14.76 -3.17
N MET A 65 -7.34 15.27 -2.79
CA MET A 65 -6.72 16.43 -3.46
C MET A 65 -5.73 16.04 -4.58
N VAL A 66 -5.08 14.88 -4.48
CA VAL A 66 -4.07 14.44 -5.46
C VAL A 66 -4.65 14.28 -6.87
N ASP A 67 -5.94 13.95 -6.99
CA ASP A 67 -6.60 13.84 -8.29
C ASP A 67 -6.72 15.18 -9.01
N LEU A 68 -6.91 16.28 -8.28
CA LEU A 68 -6.90 17.62 -8.86
C LEU A 68 -5.56 17.93 -9.52
N VAL A 69 -4.46 17.57 -8.84
CA VAL A 69 -3.10 17.74 -9.36
C VAL A 69 -2.86 16.85 -10.58
N ILE A 70 -3.24 15.57 -10.50
CA ILE A 70 -3.09 14.63 -11.62
C ILE A 70 -3.89 15.09 -12.85
N HIS A 71 -5.12 15.53 -12.66
CA HIS A 71 -5.96 16.04 -13.76
C HIS A 71 -5.41 17.34 -14.34
N ALA A 72 -4.95 18.26 -13.50
CA ALA A 72 -4.36 19.51 -13.94
C ALA A 72 -3.04 19.28 -14.70
N SER A 73 -2.20 18.34 -14.26
CA SER A 73 -0.93 18.02 -14.93
C SER A 73 -1.16 17.49 -16.35
N ILE A 74 -2.18 16.64 -16.54
CA ILE A 74 -2.55 16.14 -17.87
C ILE A 74 -3.17 17.27 -18.71
N ARG A 75 -4.13 18.02 -18.16
CA ARG A 75 -4.90 19.03 -18.90
C ARG A 75 -4.01 20.15 -19.42
N HIS A 76 -3.02 20.55 -18.63
CA HIS A 76 -2.14 21.68 -18.94
C HIS A 76 -0.75 21.24 -19.44
N ASP A 77 -0.53 19.92 -19.63
CA ASP A 77 0.76 19.29 -20.00
C ASP A 77 1.94 19.76 -19.13
N ILE A 78 1.68 20.01 -17.83
CA ILE A 78 2.70 20.44 -16.88
C ILE A 78 3.40 19.19 -16.34
N ARG A 79 4.60 18.93 -16.87
CA ARG A 79 5.39 17.74 -16.52
C ARG A 79 6.34 17.96 -15.34
N TYR A 80 6.82 19.18 -15.17
CA TYR A 80 7.83 19.53 -14.18
C TYR A 80 7.42 20.76 -13.39
N VAL A 81 7.73 20.75 -12.09
CA VAL A 81 7.53 21.86 -11.17
C VAL A 81 8.91 22.30 -10.67
N PRO A 82 9.16 23.61 -10.51
CA PRO A 82 10.44 24.10 -9.99
C PRO A 82 10.83 23.44 -8.66
N GLY A 83 12.07 22.96 -8.56
CA GLY A 83 12.55 22.24 -7.38
C GLY A 83 12.32 20.72 -7.41
N ARG A 84 11.75 20.18 -8.51
CA ARG A 84 11.68 18.74 -8.78
C ARG A 84 12.32 18.34 -10.11
N GLU A 85 13.02 17.22 -10.08
CA GLU A 85 13.56 16.56 -11.27
C GLU A 85 12.63 15.47 -11.82
N GLU A 86 11.73 14.95 -10.98
CA GLU A 86 10.79 13.90 -11.35
C GLU A 86 9.53 14.46 -12.04
N GLU A 87 8.97 13.67 -12.96
CA GLU A 87 7.72 14.02 -13.62
C GLU A 87 6.57 14.03 -12.61
N VAL A 88 5.86 15.16 -12.52
CA VAL A 88 4.82 15.40 -11.51
C VAL A 88 3.71 14.36 -11.61
N TYR A 89 3.32 13.98 -12.82
CA TYR A 89 2.26 13.01 -13.04
C TYR A 89 2.61 11.64 -12.44
N GLU A 90 3.75 11.07 -12.83
CA GLU A 90 4.21 9.77 -12.32
C GLU A 90 4.40 9.80 -10.80
N TYR A 91 5.01 10.89 -10.31
CA TYR A 91 5.27 11.08 -8.90
C TYR A 91 3.99 11.12 -8.05
N GLN A 92 3.02 11.94 -8.45
CA GLN A 92 1.76 12.09 -7.73
C GLN A 92 0.91 10.82 -7.82
N LEU A 93 0.95 10.13 -8.95
CA LEU A 93 0.29 8.84 -9.12
C LEU A 93 0.89 7.78 -8.17
N PHE A 94 2.21 7.77 -8.01
CA PHE A 94 2.87 6.88 -7.04
C PHE A 94 2.49 7.22 -5.59
N ARG A 95 2.45 8.51 -5.22
CA ARG A 95 2.00 8.96 -3.89
C ARG A 95 0.52 8.66 -3.63
N LYS A 96 -0.33 8.73 -4.65
CA LYS A 96 -1.73 8.29 -4.58
C LYS A 96 -1.83 6.81 -4.22
N ALA A 97 -1.06 5.95 -4.89
CA ALA A 97 -1.00 4.53 -4.55
C ALA A 97 -0.51 4.30 -3.11
N ALA A 98 0.52 5.05 -2.69
CA ALA A 98 1.06 4.97 -1.33
C ALA A 98 0.03 5.39 -0.27
N SER A 99 -0.69 6.49 -0.50
CA SER A 99 -1.77 6.96 0.39
C SER A 99 -2.91 5.95 0.48
N ALA A 100 -3.38 5.44 -0.66
CA ALA A 100 -4.39 4.37 -0.72
C ALA A 100 -3.97 3.13 0.09
N PHE A 101 -2.72 2.71 -0.04
CA PHE A 101 -2.19 1.57 0.73
C PHE A 101 -2.17 1.85 2.24
N ARG A 102 -1.83 3.08 2.67
CA ARG A 102 -1.79 3.48 4.08
C ARG A 102 -3.18 3.53 4.71
N ILE A 103 -4.20 3.96 3.97
CA ILE A 103 -5.60 3.95 4.42
C ILE A 103 -6.30 2.59 4.25
N GLN A 104 -5.56 1.55 3.84
CA GLN A 104 -6.04 0.17 3.62
C GLN A 104 -7.01 0.02 2.43
N GLU A 105 -7.09 1.01 1.54
CA GLU A 105 -7.80 0.93 0.26
C GLU A 105 -6.94 0.21 -0.79
N TYR A 106 -6.70 -1.08 -0.56
CA TYR A 106 -5.76 -1.83 -1.39
C TYR A 106 -6.22 -2.00 -2.84
N ALA A 107 -7.53 -2.00 -3.11
CA ALA A 107 -8.06 -2.10 -4.48
C ALA A 107 -7.68 -0.87 -5.32
N THR A 108 -7.82 0.32 -4.73
CA THR A 108 -7.41 1.58 -5.35
C THR A 108 -5.89 1.60 -5.57
N ALA A 109 -5.10 1.19 -4.56
CA ALA A 109 -3.65 1.11 -4.68
C ALA A 109 -3.21 0.16 -5.80
N GLU A 110 -3.83 -1.02 -5.90
CA GLU A 110 -3.55 -2.01 -6.95
C GLU A 110 -3.82 -1.45 -8.35
N HIS A 111 -5.00 -0.82 -8.54
CA HIS A 111 -5.37 -0.24 -9.83
C HIS A 111 -4.35 0.81 -10.28
N VAL A 112 -4.01 1.75 -9.39
CA VAL A 112 -3.04 2.82 -9.67
C VAL A 112 -1.64 2.25 -9.97
N LEU A 113 -1.19 1.25 -9.21
CA LEU A 113 0.10 0.60 -9.44
C LEU A 113 0.16 -0.17 -10.77
N ARG A 114 -0.94 -0.78 -11.20
CA ARG A 114 -1.03 -1.44 -12.50
C ARG A 114 -0.89 -0.43 -13.65
N GLU A 115 -1.51 0.74 -13.55
CA GLU A 115 -1.33 1.82 -14.54
C GLU A 115 0.12 2.35 -14.53
N LEU A 116 0.72 2.56 -13.36
CA LEU A 116 2.14 2.94 -13.25
C LEU A 116 3.08 1.93 -13.92
N ILE A 117 2.86 0.62 -13.71
CA ILE A 117 3.66 -0.43 -14.35
C ILE A 117 3.43 -0.47 -15.87
N ARG A 118 2.21 -0.15 -16.34
CA ARG A 118 1.94 -0.02 -17.78
C ARG A 118 2.69 1.16 -18.40
N MET A 119 2.90 2.24 -17.66
CA MET A 119 3.65 3.43 -18.10
C MET A 119 5.16 3.23 -18.03
N GLN A 120 5.69 2.67 -16.95
CA GLN A 120 7.11 2.40 -16.77
C GLN A 120 7.34 1.00 -16.19
N PRO A 121 7.35 -0.05 -17.05
CA PRO A 121 7.52 -1.43 -16.61
C PRO A 121 8.93 -1.75 -16.08
N GLN A 122 9.91 -0.88 -16.35
CA GLN A 122 11.31 -1.04 -15.96
C GLN A 122 11.56 -0.69 -14.48
N ARG A 123 10.73 0.15 -13.86
CA ARG A 123 10.89 0.54 -12.46
C ARG A 123 10.44 -0.58 -11.52
N GLU A 124 11.41 -1.29 -10.96
CA GLU A 124 11.15 -2.42 -10.04
C GLU A 124 10.39 -2.01 -8.78
N VAL A 125 10.51 -0.74 -8.36
CA VAL A 125 9.84 -0.20 -7.18
C VAL A 125 8.32 -0.38 -7.27
N TYR A 126 7.71 -0.13 -8.44
CA TYR A 126 6.27 -0.26 -8.63
C TYR A 126 5.80 -1.71 -8.54
N VAL A 127 6.57 -2.64 -9.09
CA VAL A 127 6.26 -4.06 -9.08
C VAL A 127 6.39 -4.63 -7.67
N ARG A 128 7.43 -4.22 -6.94
CA ARG A 128 7.63 -4.59 -5.53
C ARG A 128 6.50 -4.06 -4.67
N PHE A 129 6.04 -2.84 -4.93
CA PHE A 129 4.94 -2.25 -4.17
C PHE A 129 3.57 -2.86 -4.51
N LEU A 130 3.33 -3.21 -5.78
CA LEU A 130 2.15 -3.96 -6.20
C LEU A 130 2.10 -5.31 -5.49
N ARG A 131 3.22 -6.03 -5.41
CA ARG A 131 3.32 -7.29 -4.67
C ARG A 131 2.93 -7.15 -3.20
N ALA A 132 3.44 -6.12 -2.53
CA ALA A 132 3.10 -5.85 -1.13
C ALA A 132 1.60 -5.55 -0.96
N THR A 133 1.01 -4.82 -1.91
CA THR A 133 -0.43 -4.50 -1.95
C THR A 133 -1.28 -5.76 -2.13
N LEU A 134 -0.97 -6.58 -3.12
CA LEU A 134 -1.66 -7.85 -3.38
C LEU A 134 -1.56 -8.81 -2.19
N PHE A 135 -0.39 -8.89 -1.54
CA PHE A 135 -0.22 -9.73 -0.34
C PHE A 135 -1.14 -9.31 0.80
N ARG A 136 -1.30 -7.99 1.02
CA ARG A 136 -2.22 -7.49 2.05
C ARG A 136 -3.69 -7.70 1.71
N GLN A 137 -4.05 -7.83 0.43
CA GLN A 137 -5.42 -8.18 0.03
C GLN A 137 -5.79 -9.65 0.31
N GLN A 138 -4.81 -10.56 0.46
CA GLN A 138 -5.08 -11.99 0.67
C GLN A 138 -5.48 -12.34 2.12
N VAL A 139 -6.19 -11.43 2.79
CA VAL A 139 -6.78 -11.61 4.11
C VAL A 139 -7.56 -12.93 4.25
N PRO A 140 -8.44 -13.36 3.32
CA PRO A 140 -9.21 -14.59 3.51
C PRO A 140 -8.33 -15.86 3.56
N ILE A 141 -7.28 -15.94 2.74
CA ILE A 141 -6.36 -17.09 2.71
C ILE A 141 -5.54 -17.13 4.02
N LEU A 142 -5.06 -15.98 4.48
CA LEU A 142 -4.32 -15.87 5.73
C LEU A 142 -5.23 -16.16 6.95
N GLN A 143 -6.48 -15.70 6.93
CA GLN A 143 -7.45 -15.97 7.99
C GLN A 143 -7.82 -17.46 8.06
N PHE A 144 -8.00 -18.12 6.91
CA PHE A 144 -8.26 -19.56 6.87
C PHE A 144 -7.10 -20.36 7.46
N GLY A 145 -5.86 -20.05 7.10
CA GLY A 145 -4.67 -20.68 7.70
C GLY A 145 -4.55 -20.46 9.20
N ARG A 146 -4.87 -19.27 9.69
CA ARG A 146 -4.90 -18.95 11.13
C ARG A 146 -5.99 -19.73 11.87
N ALA A 147 -7.21 -19.77 11.33
CA ALA A 147 -8.34 -20.48 11.94
C ALA A 147 -8.06 -21.99 12.03
N SER A 148 -7.51 -22.58 10.97
CA SER A 148 -7.06 -23.98 10.94
C SER A 148 -6.03 -24.27 12.03
N CYS A 149 -5.01 -23.40 12.17
CA CYS A 149 -3.99 -23.54 13.20
C CYS A 149 -4.56 -23.45 14.63
N ILE A 150 -5.43 -22.48 14.90
CA ILE A 150 -6.10 -22.33 16.20
C ILE A 150 -6.94 -23.58 16.52
N LEU A 151 -7.69 -24.08 15.56
CA LEU A 151 -8.50 -25.29 15.73
C LEU A 151 -7.62 -26.51 16.04
N CYS A 152 -6.52 -26.71 15.30
CA CYS A 152 -5.57 -27.78 15.56
C CYS A 152 -4.93 -27.66 16.95
N MET A 153 -4.55 -26.45 17.39
CA MET A 153 -4.00 -26.23 18.72
C MET A 153 -5.00 -26.56 19.84
N LEU A 154 -6.26 -26.15 19.69
CA LEU A 154 -7.32 -26.50 20.65
C LEU A 154 -7.54 -28.02 20.71
N LEU A 155 -7.52 -28.68 19.55
CA LEU A 155 -7.68 -30.12 19.44
C LEU A 155 -6.49 -30.87 20.08
N THR A 156 -5.26 -30.41 19.84
CA THR A 156 -4.06 -30.92 20.52
C THR A 156 -4.17 -30.75 22.03
N ALA A 157 -4.56 -29.58 22.53
CA ALA A 157 -4.72 -29.34 23.95
C ALA A 157 -5.73 -30.31 24.58
N LEU A 158 -6.88 -30.52 23.93
CA LEU A 158 -7.90 -31.48 24.37
C LEU A 158 -7.37 -32.91 24.43
N ILE A 159 -6.66 -33.38 23.38
CA ILE A 159 -6.09 -34.73 23.36
C ILE A 159 -5.06 -34.89 24.48
N VAL A 160 -4.19 -33.90 24.69
CA VAL A 160 -3.18 -33.94 25.76
C VAL A 160 -3.85 -33.98 27.13
N THR A 161 -4.89 -33.19 27.38
CA THR A 161 -5.65 -33.22 28.64
C THR A 161 -6.27 -34.60 28.87
N ILE A 162 -6.93 -35.19 27.87
CA ILE A 162 -7.52 -36.54 27.97
C ILE A 162 -6.43 -37.59 28.24
N ASN A 163 -5.29 -37.46 27.56
CA ASN A 163 -4.16 -38.38 27.73
C ASN A 163 -3.62 -38.34 29.17
N LEU A 164 -3.47 -37.14 29.75
CA LEU A 164 -2.95 -36.95 31.11
C LEU A 164 -3.93 -37.42 32.20
N LEU A 165 -5.23 -37.14 32.03
CA LEU A 165 -6.25 -37.39 33.05
C LEU A 165 -6.77 -38.84 33.04
N ILE A 166 -6.92 -39.43 31.85
CA ILE A 166 -7.57 -40.73 31.68
C ILE A 166 -6.58 -41.78 31.20
N VAL A 167 -5.92 -41.57 30.06
CA VAL A 167 -5.13 -42.63 29.41
C VAL A 167 -3.92 -43.01 30.26
N ASN A 168 -3.20 -42.04 30.81
CA ASN A 168 -2.01 -42.32 31.62
C ASN A 168 -2.35 -42.99 32.96
N ASN A 169 -3.56 -42.77 33.49
CA ASN A 169 -3.99 -43.33 34.77
C ASN A 169 -4.67 -44.70 34.64
N PHE A 170 -5.43 -44.92 33.55
CA PHE A 170 -6.22 -46.14 33.35
C PHE A 170 -5.66 -47.09 32.29
N TYR A 171 -4.90 -46.58 31.31
CA TYR A 171 -4.48 -47.32 30.10
C TYR A 171 -3.06 -46.94 29.66
N PRO A 172 -2.03 -47.21 30.48
CA PRO A 172 -0.66 -46.75 30.24
C PRO A 172 -0.05 -47.27 28.93
N GLU A 173 -0.49 -48.44 28.43
CA GLU A 173 -0.04 -48.98 27.13
C GLU A 173 -0.40 -48.09 25.92
N TYR A 174 -1.45 -47.27 26.03
CA TYR A 174 -1.90 -46.39 24.94
C TYR A 174 -1.39 -44.94 25.06
N ALA A 175 -0.71 -44.60 26.16
CA ALA A 175 -0.23 -43.24 26.41
C ALA A 175 0.79 -42.76 25.36
N GLU A 176 1.65 -43.66 24.86
CA GLU A 176 2.57 -43.34 23.76
C GLU A 176 1.83 -43.01 22.46
N VAL A 177 0.81 -43.78 22.10
CA VAL A 177 0.05 -43.59 20.86
C VAL A 177 -0.69 -42.26 20.88
N ALA A 178 -1.32 -41.91 22.01
CA ALA A 178 -2.00 -40.63 22.19
C ALA A 178 -1.03 -39.43 22.15
N THR A 179 0.20 -39.60 22.65
CA THR A 179 1.25 -38.57 22.57
C THR A 179 1.71 -38.35 21.13
N ARG A 180 1.94 -39.42 20.36
CA ARG A 180 2.28 -39.32 18.93
C ARG A 180 1.15 -38.68 18.12
N LEU A 181 -0.11 -39.04 18.39
CA LEU A 181 -1.28 -38.44 17.75
C LEU A 181 -1.33 -36.92 17.99
N SER A 182 -1.12 -36.48 19.24
CA SER A 182 -1.09 -35.06 19.60
C SER A 182 -0.01 -34.29 18.82
N PHE A 183 1.18 -34.89 18.68
CA PHE A 183 2.27 -34.34 17.90
C PHE A 183 1.91 -34.19 16.41
N TYR A 184 1.28 -35.20 15.80
CA TYR A 184 0.84 -35.12 14.40
C TYR A 184 -0.23 -34.05 14.17
N VAL A 185 -1.20 -33.92 15.08
CA VAL A 185 -2.24 -32.86 14.99
C VAL A 185 -1.61 -31.47 15.11
N PHE A 186 -0.65 -31.30 16.02
CA PHE A 186 0.07 -30.04 16.19
C PHE A 186 0.93 -29.70 14.96
N ALA A 187 1.69 -30.67 14.47
CA ALA A 187 2.52 -30.51 13.26
C ALA A 187 1.66 -30.20 12.03
N GLY A 188 0.48 -30.85 11.90
CA GLY A 188 -0.48 -30.56 10.85
C GLY A 188 -1.01 -29.12 10.90
N GLY A 189 -1.33 -28.62 12.10
CA GLY A 189 -1.73 -27.22 12.31
C GLY A 189 -0.64 -26.23 11.90
N MET A 190 0.61 -26.47 12.29
CA MET A 190 1.75 -25.63 11.89
C MET A 190 1.98 -25.67 10.37
N LEU A 191 1.96 -26.86 9.76
CA LEU A 191 2.12 -27.01 8.31
C LEU A 191 1.01 -26.31 7.54
N SER A 192 -0.23 -26.35 8.02
CA SER A 192 -1.36 -25.63 7.42
C SER A 192 -1.12 -24.11 7.43
N LEU A 193 -0.60 -23.57 8.54
CA LEU A 193 -0.27 -22.14 8.65
C LEU A 193 0.86 -21.75 7.68
N PHE A 194 1.99 -22.48 7.71
CA PHE A 194 3.11 -22.22 6.82
C PHE A 194 2.71 -22.38 5.35
N GLY A 195 1.91 -23.40 5.04
CA GLY A 195 1.37 -23.65 3.70
C GLY A 195 0.52 -22.49 3.20
N ALA A 196 -0.39 -21.97 4.02
CA ALA A 196 -1.23 -20.83 3.66
C ALA A 196 -0.41 -19.56 3.39
N TYR A 197 0.59 -19.26 4.23
CA TYR A 197 1.50 -18.12 4.04
C TYR A 197 2.38 -18.28 2.80
N ALA A 198 2.96 -19.46 2.60
CA ALA A 198 3.79 -19.76 1.43
C ALA A 198 2.97 -19.69 0.14
N TYR A 199 1.73 -20.21 0.15
CA TYR A 199 0.83 -20.16 -1.00
C TYR A 199 0.45 -18.73 -1.37
N ALA A 200 0.06 -17.90 -0.39
CA ALA A 200 -0.24 -16.49 -0.62
C ALA A 200 0.98 -15.71 -1.15
N TYR A 201 2.17 -15.99 -0.61
CA TYR A 201 3.42 -15.38 -1.08
C TYR A 201 3.77 -15.80 -2.51
N TYR A 202 3.56 -17.07 -2.87
CA TYR A 202 3.82 -17.60 -4.20
C TYR A 202 2.82 -17.05 -5.24
N LEU A 203 1.54 -17.00 -4.90
CA LEU A 203 0.48 -16.50 -5.77
C LEU A 203 0.72 -15.02 -6.12
N THR A 204 0.98 -14.19 -5.11
CA THR A 204 1.26 -12.75 -5.30
C THR A 204 2.56 -12.51 -6.09
N TYR A 205 3.60 -13.32 -5.87
CA TYR A 205 4.84 -13.23 -6.65
C TYR A 205 4.60 -13.57 -8.12
N ARG A 206 3.89 -14.67 -8.38
CA ARG A 206 3.58 -15.12 -9.74
C ARG A 206 2.72 -14.11 -10.48
N GLU A 207 1.76 -13.49 -9.81
CA GLU A 207 0.87 -12.52 -10.41
C GLU A 207 1.58 -11.21 -10.77
N ALA A 208 2.37 -10.64 -9.84
CA ALA A 208 3.12 -9.41 -10.11
C ALA A 208 4.18 -9.60 -11.21
N THR A 209 4.88 -10.74 -11.21
CA THR A 209 5.90 -11.04 -12.23
C THR A 209 5.31 -11.32 -13.61
N LYS A 210 4.20 -12.05 -13.69
CA LYS A 210 3.44 -12.26 -14.94
C LYS A 210 2.93 -10.96 -15.51
N PHE A 211 2.42 -10.06 -14.68
CA PHE A 211 1.93 -8.76 -15.15
C PHE A 211 3.07 -7.93 -15.75
N ARG A 212 4.24 -7.89 -15.09
CA ARG A 212 5.43 -7.21 -15.62
C ARG A 212 5.87 -7.81 -16.97
N SER A 213 6.01 -9.13 -17.06
CA SER A 213 6.47 -9.77 -18.30
C SER A 213 5.48 -9.57 -19.46
N ALA A 214 4.17 -9.61 -19.19
CA ALA A 214 3.15 -9.32 -20.19
C ALA A 214 3.27 -7.89 -20.75
N GLN A 215 3.55 -6.90 -19.90
CA GLN A 215 3.72 -5.51 -20.36
C GLN A 215 5.04 -5.29 -21.12
N ILE A 216 6.14 -5.91 -20.69
CA ILE A 216 7.41 -5.82 -21.41
C ILE A 216 7.29 -6.43 -22.80
N ASN A 217 6.69 -7.62 -22.93
CA ASN A 217 6.51 -8.27 -24.23
C ASN A 217 5.61 -7.46 -25.17
N LYS A 218 4.58 -6.78 -24.65
CA LYS A 218 3.69 -5.93 -25.46
C LYS A 218 4.40 -4.69 -26.03
N ARG A 219 5.50 -4.22 -25.43
CA ARG A 219 6.28 -3.07 -25.94
C ARG A 219 7.39 -3.43 -26.91
N LEU A 220 7.76 -4.71 -26.99
CA LEU A 220 8.80 -5.22 -27.89
C LEU A 220 8.25 -5.63 -29.27
N HIS A 221 6.92 -5.68 -29.41
CA HIS A 221 6.19 -5.91 -30.65
C HIS A 221 5.44 -4.65 -31.07
#